data_AF-A0A4Z0B1P6-F1
#
_entry.id   AF-A0A4Z0B1P6-F1
#
_cell.length_a   1.000
_cell.length_b   1.000
_cell.length_c   1.000
_cell.angle_alpha   90.00
_cell.angle_beta   90.00
_cell.angle_gamma   90.00
#
_symmetry.space_group_name_H-M   'P 1'
#
loop_
_entity.id
_entity.type
_entity.pdbx_description
1 polymer ?
#
loop_
_entity_poly.entity_id
_entity_poly.type
_entity_poly.pdbx_seq_one_letter_code
_entity_poly.pdbx_strand_id
1 'polypeptide(L)'
;MKTDLLTLESPFYVHGISDVLSAAGGVPIHDSLDAATSLLESVVAGLRDLMTEQAASHQATLVWFAAESALALVYAAHASVDPETGGDV
;
A
#
# COMPACT_ATOMS: atom_id res chain seq x y z
N MET A 1 -12.65 -44.45 1.77
CA MET A 1 -11.64 -43.37 1.92
C MET A 1 -12.03 -42.53 3.12
N LYS A 2 -11.13 -42.30 4.07
CA LYS A 2 -11.31 -41.29 5.11
C LYS A 2 -10.97 -39.94 4.49
N THR A 3 -11.89 -38.99 4.55
CA THR A 3 -11.64 -37.62 4.12
C THR A 3 -10.98 -36.90 5.30
N ASP A 4 -9.70 -36.57 5.17
CA ASP A 4 -9.01 -35.78 6.18
C ASP A 4 -9.60 -34.36 6.16
N LEU A 5 -10.00 -33.87 7.33
CA LEU A 5 -10.45 -32.49 7.51
C LEU A 5 -9.19 -31.60 7.59
N LEU A 6 -8.92 -30.87 6.52
CA LEU A 6 -7.84 -29.90 6.48
C LEU A 6 -8.31 -28.58 7.11
N THR A 7 -7.45 -27.97 7.92
CA THR A 7 -7.67 -26.62 8.45
C THR A 7 -7.61 -25.63 7.29
N LEU A 8 -8.65 -24.81 7.12
CA LEU A 8 -8.60 -23.68 6.19
C LEU A 8 -7.64 -22.63 6.77
N GLU A 9 -6.49 -22.43 6.13
CA GLU A 9 -5.60 -21.33 6.49
C GLU A 9 -6.34 -19.99 6.30
N SER A 10 -6.23 -19.12 7.30
CA SER A 10 -6.80 -17.77 7.22
C SER A 10 -6.11 -17.02 6.08
N PRO A 11 -6.84 -16.40 5.14
CA PRO A 11 -6.25 -15.63 4.04
C PRO A 11 -5.27 -14.55 4.52
N PHE A 12 -5.49 -13.98 5.72
CA PHE A 12 -4.58 -13.05 6.37
C PHE A 12 -3.19 -13.66 6.66
N TYR A 13 -3.11 -14.97 6.90
CA TYR A 13 -1.86 -15.67 7.20
C TYR A 13 -1.05 -15.97 5.93
N VAL A 14 -1.69 -16.01 4.76
CA VAL A 14 -1.08 -16.35 3.45
C VAL A 14 -0.79 -15.10 2.62
N HIS A 15 -1.71 -14.12 2.63
CA HIS A 15 -1.63 -12.91 1.80
C HIS A 15 -1.40 -11.64 2.62
N GLY A 16 -1.39 -11.71 3.94
CA GLY A 16 -1.11 -10.58 4.82
C GLY A 16 -2.01 -9.37 4.53
N ILE A 17 -1.39 -8.19 4.46
CA ILE A 17 -2.05 -6.91 4.10
C ILE A 17 -2.48 -6.86 2.62
N SER A 18 -1.97 -7.76 1.77
CA SER A 18 -2.22 -7.75 0.32
C SER A 18 -3.70 -8.02 -0.03
N ASP A 19 -4.39 -8.81 0.79
CA ASP A 19 -5.82 -9.14 0.58
C ASP A 19 -6.75 -7.93 0.80
N VAL A 20 -6.33 -6.97 1.62
CA VAL A 20 -7.11 -5.74 1.93
C VAL A 20 -7.00 -4.71 0.80
N LEU A 21 -5.96 -4.81 -0.04
CA LEU A 21 -5.66 -3.90 -1.13
C LEU A 21 -5.87 -4.55 -2.51
N SER A 22 -6.79 -5.51 -2.62
CA SER A 22 -7.15 -6.11 -3.91
C SER A 22 -7.53 -4.98 -4.87
N ALA A 23 -6.70 -4.77 -5.89
CA ALA A 23 -6.96 -3.78 -6.94
C ALA A 23 -8.34 -4.03 -7.53
N ALA A 24 -9.11 -2.98 -7.78
CA ALA A 24 -10.42 -3.11 -8.42
C ALA A 24 -10.25 -3.91 -9.72
N GLY A 25 -10.93 -5.06 -9.82
CA GLY A 25 -10.79 -5.94 -10.98
C GLY A 25 -11.06 -5.18 -12.27
N GLY A 26 -10.10 -5.23 -13.21
CA GLY A 26 -10.19 -4.56 -14.52
C GLY A 26 -9.40 -3.26 -14.68
N VAL A 27 -8.71 -2.78 -13.64
CA VAL A 27 -7.76 -1.65 -13.75
C VAL A 27 -6.33 -2.18 -13.89
N PRO A 28 -5.54 -1.70 -14.87
CA PRO A 28 -4.12 -2.02 -14.96
C PRO A 28 -3.38 -1.69 -13.66
N ILE A 29 -2.40 -2.54 -13.30
CA ILE A 29 -1.63 -2.37 -12.07
C ILE A 29 -0.84 -1.05 -12.08
N HIS A 30 -0.33 -0.62 -13.23
CA HIS A 30 0.37 0.66 -13.39
C HIS A 30 -0.53 1.84 -13.08
N ASP A 31 -1.73 1.89 -13.68
CA ASP A 31 -2.72 2.93 -13.41
C ASP A 31 -3.13 2.98 -11.92
N SER A 32 -3.21 1.79 -11.29
CA SER A 32 -3.51 1.67 -9.86
C SER A 32 -2.37 2.20 -8.99
N LEU A 33 -1.12 1.90 -9.34
CA LEU A 33 0.07 2.37 -8.62
C LEU A 33 0.33 3.87 -8.85
N ASP A 34 0.05 4.41 -10.04
CA ASP A 34 0.09 5.84 -10.34
C ASP A 34 -0.92 6.61 -9.49
N ALA A 35 -2.15 6.09 -9.39
CA ALA A 35 -3.18 6.67 -8.54
C ALA A 35 -2.78 6.62 -7.05
N ALA A 36 -2.28 5.46 -6.58
CA ALA A 36 -1.83 5.31 -5.20
C ALA A 36 -0.67 6.27 -4.87
N THR A 37 0.28 6.43 -5.79
CA THR A 37 1.40 7.37 -5.67
C THR A 37 0.88 8.80 -5.54
N SER A 38 0.02 9.25 -6.46
CA SER A 38 -0.52 10.61 -6.47
C SER A 38 -1.30 10.95 -5.19
N LEU A 39 -2.08 10.00 -4.68
CA LEU A 39 -2.84 10.16 -3.45
C LEU A 39 -1.93 10.24 -2.22
N LEU A 40 -0.93 9.36 -2.13
CA LEU A 40 0.00 9.35 -1.01
C LEU A 40 0.93 10.58 -1.01
N GLU A 41 1.41 11.03 -2.17
CA GLU A 41 2.14 12.29 -2.30
C GLU A 41 1.32 13.48 -1.77
N SER A 42 0.02 13.52 -2.10
CA SER A 42 -0.89 14.55 -1.62
C SER A 42 -1.08 14.49 -0.09
N VAL A 43 -1.20 13.28 0.48
CA VAL A 43 -1.31 13.07 1.93
C VAL A 43 -0.03 13.50 2.63
N VAL A 44 1.13 13.08 2.13
CA VAL A 44 2.44 13.47 2.68
C VAL A 44 2.61 14.99 2.64
N ALA A 45 2.28 15.63 1.52
CA ALA A 45 2.38 17.08 1.38
C ALA A 45 1.48 17.80 2.40
N GLY A 46 0.21 17.38 2.51
CA GLY A 46 -0.72 17.95 3.48
C GLY A 46 -0.28 17.73 4.93
N LEU A 47 0.21 16.53 5.27
CA LEU A 47 0.77 16.24 6.60
C LEU A 47 2.00 17.09 6.88
N ARG A 48 2.89 17.27 5.90
CA ARG A 48 4.07 18.14 6.05
C ARG A 48 3.67 19.57 6.37
N ASP A 49 2.66 20.10 5.68
CA ASP A 49 2.15 21.45 5.94
C ASP A 49 1.53 21.55 7.34
N LEU A 50 0.72 20.58 7.75
CA LEU A 50 0.16 20.50 9.10
C LEU A 50 1.24 20.36 10.19
N MET A 51 2.35 19.70 9.89
CA MET A 51 3.50 19.56 10.78
C MET A 51 4.27 20.87 10.99
N THR A 52 4.05 21.90 10.16
CA THR A 52 4.64 23.23 10.36
C THR A 52 3.93 24.05 11.44
N GLU A 53 2.74 23.63 11.87
CA GLU A 53 1.98 24.29 12.93
C GLU A 53 2.61 24.03 14.32
N GLN A 54 2.67 25.05 15.18
CA GLN A 54 3.35 24.99 16.49
C GLN A 54 2.76 23.94 17.47
N ALA A 55 1.59 23.40 17.19
CA ALA A 55 0.89 22.42 18.01
C ALA A 55 0.96 20.97 17.47
N ALA A 56 1.83 20.68 16.50
CA ALA A 56 1.99 19.33 15.97
C ALA A 56 2.35 18.33 17.08
N SER A 57 1.48 17.36 17.31
CA SER A 57 1.69 16.35 18.34
C SER A 57 2.74 15.32 17.91
N HIS A 58 3.37 14.65 18.87
CA HIS A 58 4.28 13.54 18.58
C HIS A 58 3.58 12.42 17.77
N GLN A 59 2.29 12.19 18.03
CA GLN A 59 1.48 11.25 17.26
C GLN A 59 1.34 11.68 15.79
N ALA A 60 1.18 12.98 15.52
CA ALA A 60 1.15 13.49 14.14
C ALA A 60 2.48 13.26 13.41
N THR A 61 3.61 13.43 14.12
CA THR A 61 4.95 13.12 13.57
C THR A 61 5.07 11.65 13.18
N LEU A 62 4.59 10.73 14.02
CA LEU A 62 4.62 9.29 13.73
C LEU A 62 3.73 8.93 12.54
N VAL A 63 2.56 9.56 12.43
CA VAL A 63 1.66 9.38 11.27
C VAL A 63 2.33 9.88 9.98
N TRP A 64 3.03 11.01 10.03
CA TRP A 64 3.79 11.51 8.89
C TRP A 64 4.89 10.53 8.46
N PHE A 65 5.69 9.99 9.39
CA PHE A 65 6.68 8.96 9.05
C PHE A 65 6.07 7.67 8.49
N ALA A 66 4.91 7.25 9.00
CA ALA A 66 4.20 6.10 8.45
C ALA A 66 3.72 6.37 7.01
N ALA A 67 3.21 7.57 6.73
CA ALA A 67 2.80 7.97 5.38
C ALA A 67 3.99 8.02 4.40
N GLU A 68 5.12 8.61 4.81
CA GLU A 68 6.37 8.61 4.04
C GLU A 68 6.85 7.19 3.72
N SER A 69 6.81 6.29 4.71
CA SER A 69 7.22 4.89 4.53
C SER A 69 6.29 4.15 3.57
N ALA A 70 4.99 4.41 3.65
CA ALA A 70 4.00 3.83 2.73
C ALA A 70 4.23 4.33 1.29
N LEU A 71 4.50 5.63 1.09
CA LEU A 71 4.83 6.18 -0.22
C LEU A 71 6.10 5.56 -0.80
N ALA A 72 7.15 5.39 0.01
CA ALA A 72 8.38 4.72 -0.41
C ALA A 72 8.14 3.28 -0.88
N LEU A 73 7.26 2.53 -0.19
CA LEU A 73 6.88 1.18 -0.59
C LEU A 73 6.11 1.18 -1.92
N VAL A 74 5.23 2.15 -2.14
CA VAL A 74 4.49 2.27 -3.41
C VAL A 74 5.44 2.61 -4.56
N TYR A 75 6.43 3.50 -4.37
CA TYR A 75 7.45 3.73 -5.39
C TYR A 75 8.28 2.48 -5.68
N ALA A 76 8.65 1.71 -4.66
CA ALA A 76 9.38 0.47 -4.84
C ALA A 76 8.55 -0.58 -5.59
N ALA A 77 7.26 -0.69 -5.26
CA ALA A 77 6.32 -1.55 -5.98
C ALA A 77 6.20 -1.11 -7.44
N HIS A 78 5.98 0.18 -7.70
CA HIS A 78 5.88 0.75 -9.04
C HIS A 78 7.12 0.46 -9.89
N ALA A 79 8.32 0.70 -9.34
CA ALA A 79 9.59 0.42 -10.02
C ALA A 79 9.83 -1.08 -10.29
N SER A 80 9.15 -1.97 -9.57
CA SER A 80 9.27 -3.42 -9.75
C SER A 80 8.32 -3.99 -10.82
N VAL A 81 7.38 -3.19 -11.33
CA VAL A 81 6.46 -3.63 -12.37
C VAL A 81 7.07 -3.37 -13.75
N ASP A 82 7.18 -4.42 -14.57
CA ASP A 82 7.61 -4.26 -15.96
C ASP A 82 6.61 -3.37 -16.74
N PRO A 83 7.08 -2.28 -17.39
CA PRO A 83 6.23 -1.37 -18.15
C PRO A 83 5.50 -2.03 -19.34
N GLU A 84 5.98 -3.18 -19.85
CA GLU A 84 5.34 -3.88 -20.97
C GLU A 84 4.41 -5.04 -20.55
N THR A 85 4.61 -5.64 -19.37
CA THR A 85 3.90 -6.86 -18.95
C THR A 85 3.10 -6.74 -17.65
N GLY A 86 3.24 -5.65 -16.88
CA GLY A 86 2.40 -5.45 -15.69
C GLY A 86 2.78 -6.35 -14.50
N GLY A 87 4.03 -6.80 -14.41
CA GLY A 87 4.58 -7.55 -13.28
C GLY A 87 4.70 -9.05 -13.57
N ASP A 88 5.88 -9.61 -13.31
CA ASP A 88 6.10 -11.06 -13.32
C ASP A 88 5.56 -11.66 -12.01
N VAL A 89 4.80 -12.74 -12.14
CA VAL A 89 4.12 -13.45 -11.04
C VAL A 89 5.11 -14.31 -10.25
#